data_AF-A0A419EV84-F1
#
_entry.id   AF-A0A419EV84-F1
#
_cell.length_a   1.000
_cell.length_b   1.000
_cell.length_c   1.000
_cell.angle_alpha   90.00
_cell.angle_beta   90.00
_cell.angle_gamma   90.00
#
_symmetry.space_group_name_H-M   'P 1'
#
loop_
_entity.id
_entity.type
_entity.pdbx_description
1 polymer ?
#
loop_
_entity_poly.entity_id
_entity_poly.type
_entity_poly.pdbx_seq_one_letter_code
_entity_poly.pdbx_strand_id
1 'polypeptide(L)'
;MLVLLLFIIAVVVICVELFLPGGVFGVLGVIALIGSMVLAVRQYDEMGFWIIVGELVSATVLVLFGLKYFPRSRTGKLLILHRSLDKQLGYSGTEALEKYIGKEGVSLTDLRPAGTAQVGTVRLDVVSEGTFIDKGKRVKVAAVEGNRVVVREIGNAIGEEDGLMNVGLLLSLVLVGLILAIIAVLARFFGLWLRAVLSDAHVGFASLIGMSLRKVNPSVIVNTRIMAIKAGLNVGTNDLEAHYLANGNVVRVVQALIAANKANIALTFARSAAIDLAGRDVLEAVQTSVNPKVIDAPDPRKGKETVDAVAMDGIQLKAKARVTVRANLERLVGGATEETIIARVGEGIVTTIGSAETHKKVLENPDLISRKVLEKGLDAGTAFEILSIDIADIDVGENIGAQLQTKQAEADKQIAQAKAEERRAMATAREQEMRAQVVEMRAKVVEAEAEVPRAIAEAFRSGNLGLMDYYRLRNIQSDTSMRQSISDMGKSDKKDE
;
A
#
# COMPACT_ATOMS: atom_id res chain seq x y z
N MET A 1 -24.89 42.80 -29.01
CA MET A 1 -24.06 42.49 -27.82
C MET A 1 -24.62 41.31 -27.02
N LEU A 2 -25.94 41.29 -26.76
CA LEU A 2 -26.61 40.17 -26.08
C LEU A 2 -26.48 38.81 -26.80
N VAL A 3 -26.63 38.79 -28.13
CA VAL A 3 -26.45 37.60 -28.99
C VAL A 3 -25.06 36.99 -28.80
N LEU A 4 -24.00 37.78 -29.01
CA LEU A 4 -22.62 37.35 -28.82
C LEU A 4 -22.35 36.82 -27.40
N LEU A 5 -22.92 37.45 -26.38
CA LEU A 5 -22.78 37.03 -24.99
C LEU A 5 -23.42 35.66 -24.74
N LEU A 6 -24.64 35.43 -25.26
CA LEU A 6 -25.32 34.15 -25.18
C LEU A 6 -24.58 33.04 -25.94
N PHE A 7 -24.05 33.34 -27.12
CA PHE A 7 -23.21 32.39 -27.88
C PHE A 7 -21.95 31.99 -27.10
N ILE A 8 -21.23 32.95 -26.53
CA ILE A 8 -20.02 32.65 -25.73
C ILE A 8 -20.38 31.79 -24.51
N ILE A 9 -21.47 32.13 -23.81
CA ILE A 9 -21.96 31.35 -22.67
C ILE A 9 -22.32 29.93 -23.11
N ALA A 10 -23.01 29.79 -24.25
CA ALA A 10 -23.37 28.48 -24.81
C ALA A 10 -22.14 27.61 -25.07
N VAL A 11 -21.11 28.16 -25.73
CA VAL A 11 -19.86 27.45 -26.00
C VAL A 11 -19.15 27.05 -24.70
N VAL A 12 -19.06 27.95 -23.73
CA VAL A 12 -18.42 27.66 -22.43
C VAL A 12 -19.15 26.54 -21.70
N VAL A 13 -20.48 26.57 -21.67
CA VAL A 13 -21.31 25.57 -21.00
C VAL A 13 -21.21 24.20 -21.70
N ILE A 14 -21.15 24.16 -23.03
CA ILE A 14 -20.90 22.93 -23.80
C ILE A 14 -19.49 22.39 -23.52
N CYS A 15 -18.47 23.26 -23.45
CA CYS A 15 -17.12 22.86 -23.11
C CYS A 15 -17.01 22.29 -21.68
N VAL A 16 -17.78 22.82 -20.73
CA VAL A 16 -17.84 22.31 -19.35
C VAL A 16 -18.39 20.88 -19.30
N GLU A 17 -19.35 20.53 -20.17
CA GLU A 17 -19.84 19.14 -20.31
C GLU A 17 -18.74 18.15 -20.70
N LEU A 18 -17.72 18.56 -21.48
CA LEU A 18 -16.59 17.68 -21.82
C LEU A 18 -15.80 17.23 -20.59
N PHE A 19 -15.90 17.94 -19.46
CA PHE A 19 -15.22 17.63 -18.21
C PHE A 19 -16.15 17.03 -17.14
N LEU A 20 -17.47 17.10 -17.33
CA LEU A 20 -18.47 16.65 -16.35
C LEU A 20 -19.38 15.57 -16.96
N PRO A 21 -19.42 14.34 -16.42
CA PRO A 21 -20.34 13.33 -16.91
C PRO A 21 -21.78 13.62 -16.45
N GLY A 22 -22.71 13.93 -17.36
CA GLY A 22 -24.12 14.09 -16.99
C GLY A 22 -25.13 14.48 -18.07
N GLY A 23 -24.68 14.98 -19.22
CA GLY A 23 -25.49 15.44 -20.36
C GLY A 23 -26.21 16.78 -20.15
N VAL A 24 -26.32 17.25 -18.91
CA VAL A 24 -27.16 18.40 -18.53
C VAL A 24 -26.59 19.72 -19.02
N PHE A 25 -25.28 19.93 -18.92
CA PHE A 25 -24.64 21.16 -19.39
C PHE A 25 -24.60 21.19 -20.92
N GLY A 26 -24.43 20.04 -21.57
CA GLY A 26 -24.56 19.93 -23.03
C GLY A 26 -25.93 20.40 -23.52
N VAL A 27 -27.01 19.95 -22.87
CA VAL A 27 -28.39 20.34 -23.18
C VAL A 27 -28.61 21.84 -22.95
N LEU A 28 -28.19 22.39 -21.80
CA LEU A 28 -28.33 23.82 -21.48
C LEU A 28 -27.54 24.70 -22.45
N GLY A 29 -26.33 24.29 -22.82
CA GLY A 29 -25.49 25.00 -23.75
C GLY A 29 -26.08 25.02 -25.16
N VAL A 30 -26.68 23.92 -25.62
CA VAL A 30 -27.39 23.87 -26.91
C VAL A 30 -28.62 24.79 -26.89
N ILE A 31 -29.39 24.83 -25.80
CA ILE A 31 -30.54 25.76 -25.65
C ILE A 31 -30.07 27.21 -25.73
N ALA A 32 -28.96 27.56 -25.06
CA ALA A 32 -28.39 28.89 -25.11
C ALA A 32 -27.88 29.26 -26.52
N LEU A 33 -27.31 28.29 -27.25
CA LEU A 33 -26.86 28.47 -28.64
C LEU A 33 -28.03 28.77 -29.59
N ILE A 34 -29.13 28.02 -29.46
CA ILE A 34 -30.36 28.27 -30.23
C ILE A 34 -30.96 29.63 -29.84
N GLY A 35 -30.95 29.96 -28.54
CA GLY A 35 -31.41 31.25 -28.05
C GLY A 35 -30.63 32.42 -28.66
N SER A 36 -29.30 32.28 -28.80
CA SER A 36 -28.45 33.24 -29.52
C SER A 36 -28.91 33.38 -30.97
N MET A 37 -29.05 32.26 -31.67
CA MET A 37 -29.43 32.19 -33.08
C MET A 37 -30.81 32.83 -33.35
N VAL A 38 -31.80 32.58 -32.50
CA VAL A 38 -33.15 33.17 -32.61
C VAL A 38 -33.12 34.68 -32.37
N LEU A 39 -32.36 35.15 -31.38
CA LEU A 39 -32.21 36.58 -31.13
C LEU A 39 -31.44 37.28 -32.25
N ALA A 40 -30.48 36.62 -32.88
CA ALA A 40 -29.75 37.14 -34.03
C ALA A 40 -30.69 37.47 -35.20
N VAL A 41 -31.63 36.58 -35.51
CA VAL A 41 -32.63 36.77 -36.58
C VAL A 41 -33.68 37.82 -36.22
N ARG A 42 -34.10 37.88 -34.94
CA ARG A 42 -35.13 38.83 -34.49
C ARG A 42 -34.64 40.27 -34.41
N GLN A 43 -33.35 40.47 -34.17
CA GLN A 43 -32.77 41.78 -33.89
C GLN A 43 -32.02 42.37 -35.09
N TYR A 44 -31.57 41.52 -36.01
CA TYR A 44 -30.83 41.91 -37.19
C TYR A 44 -31.43 41.19 -38.40
N ASP A 45 -32.19 41.89 -39.25
CA ASP A 45 -32.93 41.30 -40.37
C ASP A 45 -31.98 40.62 -41.39
N GLU A 46 -31.41 41.39 -42.34
CA GLU A 46 -30.47 40.88 -43.35
C GLU A 46 -29.10 40.48 -42.76
N MET A 47 -28.70 41.14 -41.67
CA MET A 47 -27.44 40.86 -40.98
C MET A 47 -27.50 39.63 -40.07
N GLY A 48 -28.71 39.17 -39.68
CA GLY A 48 -28.89 37.99 -38.84
C GLY A 48 -28.41 36.72 -39.54
N PHE A 49 -28.62 36.61 -40.86
CA PHE A 49 -28.14 35.50 -41.66
C PHE A 49 -26.61 35.33 -41.56
N TRP A 50 -25.86 36.42 -41.75
CA TRP A 50 -24.40 36.40 -41.67
C TRP A 50 -23.88 36.14 -40.25
N ILE A 51 -24.63 36.55 -39.21
CA ILE A 51 -24.30 36.25 -37.82
C ILE A 51 -24.42 34.74 -37.55
N ILE A 52 -25.50 34.10 -38.04
CA ILE A 52 -25.70 32.64 -37.91
C ILE A 52 -24.59 31.88 -38.64
N VAL A 53 -24.25 32.28 -39.86
CA VAL A 53 -23.15 31.67 -40.62
C VAL A 53 -21.83 31.79 -39.84
N GLY A 54 -21.57 32.94 -39.23
CA GLY A 54 -20.40 33.14 -38.36
C GLY A 54 -20.40 32.25 -37.11
N GLU A 55 -21.54 32.08 -36.44
CA GLU A 55 -21.71 31.18 -35.29
C GLU A 55 -21.48 29.71 -35.68
N LEU A 56 -22.02 29.26 -36.83
CA LEU A 56 -21.84 27.90 -37.33
C LEU A 56 -20.38 27.61 -37.73
N VAL A 57 -19.72 28.55 -38.40
CA VAL A 57 -18.31 28.42 -38.79
C VAL A 57 -17.42 28.38 -37.55
N SER A 58 -17.63 29.28 -36.59
CA SER A 58 -16.85 29.31 -35.35
C SER A 58 -17.07 28.07 -34.48
N ALA A 59 -18.31 27.58 -34.37
CA ALA A 59 -18.61 26.31 -33.69
C ALA A 59 -17.92 25.12 -34.37
N THR A 60 -17.92 25.07 -35.71
CA THR A 60 -17.24 24.02 -36.48
C THR A 60 -15.72 24.07 -36.27
N VAL A 61 -15.12 25.26 -36.28
CA VAL A 61 -13.69 25.45 -35.99
C VAL A 61 -13.35 25.00 -34.57
N LEU A 62 -14.18 25.34 -33.58
CA LEU A 62 -14.01 24.92 -32.19
C LEU A 62 -14.12 23.40 -32.02
N VAL A 63 -15.06 22.75 -32.70
CA VAL A 63 -15.20 21.28 -32.68
C VAL A 63 -14.02 20.61 -33.36
N LEU A 64 -13.57 21.10 -34.53
CA LEU A 64 -12.40 20.57 -35.22
C LEU A 64 -11.11 20.78 -34.42
N PHE A 65 -10.98 21.94 -33.76
CA PHE A 65 -9.88 22.21 -32.83
C PHE A 65 -9.96 21.26 -31.63
N GLY A 66 -11.14 21.09 -31.04
CA GLY A 66 -11.41 20.09 -30.01
C GLY A 66 -10.95 18.71 -30.46
N LEU A 67 -11.41 18.20 -31.59
CA LEU A 67 -11.04 16.88 -32.12
C LEU A 67 -9.55 16.74 -32.48
N LYS A 68 -8.88 17.82 -32.91
CA LYS A 68 -7.43 17.80 -33.22
C LYS A 68 -6.54 17.81 -31.98
N TYR A 69 -6.97 18.48 -30.91
CA TYR A 69 -6.16 18.67 -29.68
C TYR A 69 -6.59 17.74 -28.53
N PHE A 70 -7.84 17.29 -28.49
CA PHE A 70 -8.38 16.35 -27.50
C PHE A 70 -7.61 15.03 -27.43
N PRO A 71 -7.19 14.38 -28.54
CA PRO A 71 -6.38 13.15 -28.49
C PRO A 71 -4.99 13.36 -27.87
N ARG A 72 -4.49 14.60 -27.84
CA ARG A 72 -3.20 14.95 -27.23
C ARG A 72 -3.31 15.27 -25.73
N SER A 73 -4.53 15.47 -25.21
CA SER A 73 -4.79 15.75 -23.79
C SER A 73 -4.71 14.50 -22.91
N ARG A 74 -4.58 14.68 -21.59
CA ARG A 74 -4.46 13.58 -20.61
C ARG A 74 -5.68 12.64 -20.61
N THR A 75 -6.87 13.16 -20.89
CA THR A 75 -8.13 12.40 -20.95
C THR A 75 -8.32 11.66 -22.29
N GLY A 76 -7.90 12.25 -23.41
CA GLY A 76 -7.97 11.60 -24.73
C GLY A 76 -7.08 10.36 -24.86
N LYS A 77 -5.92 10.35 -24.20
CA LYS A 77 -5.02 9.18 -24.14
C LYS A 77 -5.60 8.01 -23.31
N LEU A 78 -6.57 8.26 -22.44
CA LEU A 78 -7.19 7.24 -21.59
C LEU A 78 -8.36 6.51 -22.30
N LEU A 79 -8.91 7.10 -23.37
CA LEU A 79 -10.11 6.63 -24.06
C LEU A 79 -9.87 6.02 -25.45
N ILE A 80 -8.70 6.24 -26.06
CA ILE A 80 -8.40 5.79 -27.43
C ILE A 80 -7.32 4.70 -27.39
N LEU A 81 -7.75 3.44 -27.47
CA LEU A 81 -6.87 2.30 -27.77
C LEU A 81 -6.45 2.39 -29.24
N HIS A 82 -5.15 2.60 -29.48
CA HIS A 82 -4.56 2.68 -30.82
C HIS A 82 -4.72 1.36 -31.56
N ARG A 83 -5.27 1.41 -32.78
CA ARG A 83 -4.98 0.44 -33.84
C ARG A 83 -4.61 1.20 -35.10
N SER A 84 -3.31 1.38 -35.30
CA SER A 84 -2.73 1.81 -36.56
C SER A 84 -2.88 0.68 -37.57
N LEU A 85 -3.41 0.99 -38.75
CA LEU A 85 -3.16 0.23 -39.96
C LEU A 85 -2.64 1.19 -41.01
N ASP A 86 -1.35 1.04 -41.27
CA ASP A 86 -0.59 1.74 -42.30
C ASP A 86 -1.03 1.24 -43.68
N LYS A 87 -1.05 2.15 -44.66
CA LYS A 87 -1.09 1.79 -46.08
C LYS A 87 -0.44 2.90 -46.89
N GLN A 88 0.89 2.85 -46.93
CA GLN A 88 1.67 3.35 -48.06
C GLN A 88 1.53 2.38 -49.24
N LEU A 89 1.17 2.90 -50.44
CA LEU A 89 1.90 2.70 -51.71
C LEU A 89 1.07 3.11 -52.94
N GLY A 90 1.75 3.83 -53.86
CA GLY A 90 1.48 3.86 -55.31
C GLY A 90 0.75 5.11 -55.80
N TYR A 91 1.13 5.79 -56.89
CA TYR A 91 2.24 5.71 -57.81
C TYR A 91 2.24 7.03 -58.61
N SER A 92 3.42 7.49 -58.99
CA SER A 92 3.73 8.74 -59.68
C SER A 92 3.14 8.84 -61.09
N GLY A 93 2.41 9.94 -61.37
CA GLY A 93 1.94 10.29 -62.73
C GLY A 93 1.23 11.65 -62.86
N THR A 94 1.06 12.42 -61.77
CA THR A 94 0.20 13.62 -61.71
C THR A 94 0.83 14.90 -62.25
N GLU A 95 2.16 15.03 -62.27
CA GLU A 95 2.81 16.33 -62.58
C GLU A 95 2.57 16.83 -64.02
N ALA A 96 2.28 15.95 -65.00
CA ALA A 96 2.16 16.37 -66.40
C ALA A 96 0.82 17.03 -66.77
N LEU A 97 -0.24 16.76 -66.00
CA LEU A 97 -1.63 17.19 -66.30
C LEU A 97 -2.11 18.33 -65.41
N GLU A 98 -1.52 18.53 -64.23
CA GLU A 98 -1.85 19.65 -63.31
C GLU A 98 -1.69 21.04 -63.96
N LYS A 99 -0.82 21.18 -64.96
CA LYS A 99 -0.61 22.43 -65.72
C LYS A 99 -1.84 22.95 -66.47
N TYR A 100 -2.91 22.16 -66.57
CA TYR A 100 -4.16 22.54 -67.22
C TYR A 100 -5.25 22.95 -66.21
N ILE A 101 -5.02 22.80 -64.90
CA ILE A 101 -5.96 23.23 -63.85
C ILE A 101 -6.24 24.73 -63.99
N GLY A 102 -7.51 25.10 -63.98
CA GLY A 102 -7.97 26.48 -64.14
C GLY A 102 -7.96 27.02 -65.57
N LYS A 103 -7.44 26.27 -66.56
CA LYS A 103 -7.55 26.65 -67.96
C LYS A 103 -8.93 26.33 -68.52
N GLU A 104 -9.34 27.15 -69.48
CA GLU A 104 -10.62 27.00 -70.14
C GLU A 104 -10.44 26.26 -71.47
N GLY A 105 -11.48 25.51 -71.83
CA GLY A 105 -11.53 24.71 -73.04
C GLY A 105 -12.95 24.62 -73.57
N VAL A 106 -13.10 23.83 -74.63
CA VAL A 106 -14.38 23.57 -75.27
C VAL A 106 -14.59 22.07 -75.36
N SER A 107 -15.77 21.58 -75.00
CA SER A 107 -16.13 20.17 -75.18
C SER A 107 -16.16 19.82 -76.67
N LEU A 108 -15.40 18.79 -77.08
CA LEU A 108 -15.38 18.28 -78.46
C LEU A 108 -16.40 17.17 -78.68
N THR A 109 -16.81 16.49 -77.61
CA THR A 109 -17.90 15.52 -77.56
C THR A 109 -18.83 15.87 -76.41
N ASP A 110 -20.03 15.30 -76.43
CA ASP A 110 -20.93 15.32 -75.29
C ASP A 110 -20.26 14.62 -74.09
N LEU A 111 -20.26 15.24 -72.90
CA LEU A 111 -19.61 14.70 -71.70
C LEU A 111 -20.65 14.00 -70.80
N ARG A 112 -20.70 12.65 -70.81
CA ARG A 112 -21.67 11.83 -70.05
C ARG A 112 -21.05 10.59 -69.36
N PRO A 113 -20.42 10.73 -68.19
CA PRO A 113 -19.73 11.92 -67.72
C PRO A 113 -18.37 12.09 -68.42
N ALA A 114 -17.86 11.04 -69.09
CA ALA A 114 -16.60 11.09 -69.82
C ALA A 114 -16.81 11.53 -71.27
N GLY A 115 -15.82 12.23 -71.81
CA GLY A 115 -15.71 12.59 -73.22
C GLY A 115 -14.39 13.34 -73.44
N THR A 116 -14.26 14.04 -74.56
CA THR A 116 -13.02 14.76 -74.89
C THR A 116 -13.29 16.26 -74.95
N ALA A 117 -12.44 17.05 -74.30
CA ALA A 117 -12.43 18.50 -74.43
C ALA A 117 -11.08 19.00 -74.92
N GLN A 118 -11.10 20.09 -75.67
CA GLN A 118 -9.91 20.77 -76.12
C GLN A 118 -9.56 21.88 -75.14
N VAL A 119 -8.39 21.78 -74.50
CA VAL A 119 -7.88 22.79 -73.56
C VAL A 119 -6.57 23.33 -74.15
N GLY A 120 -6.62 24.53 -74.73
CA GLY A 120 -5.53 25.07 -75.55
C GLY A 120 -5.38 24.33 -76.89
N THR A 121 -4.17 23.83 -77.19
CA THR A 121 -3.86 23.09 -78.42
C THR A 121 -3.94 21.57 -78.29
N VAL A 122 -4.26 21.06 -77.08
CA VAL A 122 -4.24 19.62 -76.78
C VAL A 122 -5.66 19.12 -76.51
N ARG A 123 -5.97 17.93 -77.04
CA ARG A 123 -7.21 17.21 -76.73
C ARG A 123 -6.98 16.34 -75.49
N LEU A 124 -7.80 16.53 -74.48
CA LEU A 124 -7.72 15.80 -73.21
C LEU A 124 -9.01 15.02 -72.99
N ASP A 125 -8.87 13.81 -72.46
CA ASP A 125 -10.01 13.06 -71.95
C ASP A 125 -10.43 13.67 -70.63
N VAL A 126 -11.66 14.16 -70.61
CA VAL A 126 -12.24 14.89 -69.50
C VAL A 126 -13.47 14.19 -68.96
N VAL A 127 -13.70 14.37 -67.68
CA VAL A 127 -14.92 13.91 -67.00
C VAL A 127 -15.65 15.14 -66.47
N SER A 128 -16.93 15.26 -66.76
CA SER A 128 -17.74 16.33 -66.21
C SER A 128 -17.85 16.20 -64.70
N GLU A 129 -17.92 17.33 -63.98
CA GLU A 129 -18.15 17.41 -62.53
C GLU A 129 -19.61 17.03 -62.17
N GLY A 130 -20.04 15.85 -62.60
CA GLY A 130 -21.36 15.29 -62.30
C GLY A 130 -22.52 15.78 -63.17
N THR A 131 -22.35 16.84 -63.96
CA THR A 131 -23.41 17.34 -64.86
C THR A 131 -23.20 16.91 -66.31
N PHE A 132 -24.29 16.73 -67.05
CA PHE A 132 -24.18 16.53 -68.50
C PHE A 132 -23.76 17.84 -69.17
N ILE A 133 -22.73 17.82 -70.02
CA ILE A 133 -22.27 18.99 -70.78
C ILE A 133 -22.32 18.67 -72.28
N ASP A 134 -23.11 19.44 -73.03
CA ASP A 134 -23.22 19.30 -74.49
C ASP A 134 -21.89 19.64 -75.22
N LYS A 135 -21.68 19.03 -76.39
CA LYS A 135 -20.58 19.36 -77.30
C LYS A 135 -20.61 20.84 -77.71
N GLY A 136 -19.46 21.49 -77.67
CA GLY A 136 -19.28 22.90 -78.04
C GLY A 136 -19.46 23.90 -76.89
N LYS A 137 -19.73 23.44 -75.66
CA LYS A 137 -19.85 24.30 -74.48
C LYS A 137 -18.48 24.64 -73.89
N ARG A 138 -18.37 25.84 -73.30
CA ARG A 138 -17.17 26.27 -72.60
C ARG A 138 -17.08 25.58 -71.24
N VAL A 139 -15.94 24.95 -71.00
CA VAL A 139 -15.67 24.22 -69.78
C VAL A 139 -14.38 24.73 -69.14
N LYS A 140 -14.32 24.71 -67.81
CA LYS A 140 -13.11 25.01 -67.05
C LYS A 140 -12.61 23.76 -66.35
N VAL A 141 -11.30 23.52 -66.43
CA VAL A 141 -10.67 22.41 -65.69
C VAL A 141 -10.71 22.72 -64.19
N ALA A 142 -11.50 21.94 -63.47
CA ALA A 142 -11.73 22.08 -62.03
C ALA A 142 -10.66 21.32 -61.22
N ALA A 143 -10.30 20.10 -61.64
CA ALA A 143 -9.33 19.26 -60.95
C ALA A 143 -8.67 18.25 -61.91
N VAL A 144 -7.57 17.64 -61.47
CA VAL A 144 -6.93 16.50 -62.13
C VAL A 144 -6.83 15.38 -61.11
N GLU A 145 -7.48 14.25 -61.37
CA GLU A 145 -7.50 13.07 -60.50
C GLU A 145 -6.78 11.93 -61.22
N GLY A 146 -5.52 11.70 -60.85
CA GLY A 146 -4.67 10.71 -61.50
C GLY A 146 -4.46 11.02 -62.99
N ASN A 147 -5.04 10.19 -63.87
CA ASN A 147 -4.95 10.34 -65.33
C ASN A 147 -6.24 10.90 -65.97
N ARG A 148 -7.13 11.51 -65.17
CA ARG A 148 -8.42 12.06 -65.63
C ARG A 148 -8.54 13.52 -65.25
N VAL A 149 -9.02 14.34 -66.19
CA VAL A 149 -9.17 15.78 -66.00
C VAL A 149 -10.65 16.11 -65.77
N VAL A 150 -10.99 16.68 -64.62
CA VAL A 150 -12.37 17.01 -64.26
C VAL A 150 -12.71 18.41 -64.73
N VAL A 151 -13.83 18.57 -65.45
CA VAL A 151 -14.26 19.85 -66.02
C VAL A 151 -15.69 20.22 -65.62
N ARG A 152 -15.95 21.52 -65.44
CA ARG A 152 -17.30 22.05 -65.18
C ARG A 152 -17.72 23.08 -66.22
N GLU A 153 -19.01 23.11 -66.54
CA GLU A 153 -19.59 24.11 -67.44
C GLU A 153 -19.60 25.50 -66.76
N ILE A 154 -19.31 26.53 -67.55
CA ILE A 154 -19.39 27.93 -67.10
C ILE A 154 -20.75 28.49 -67.54
N GLY A 155 -21.76 28.38 -66.68
CA GLY A 155 -23.13 28.89 -66.90
C GLY A 155 -23.51 30.01 -65.92
N ASN A 156 -24.18 31.05 -66.42
CA ASN A 156 -24.67 32.21 -65.65
C ASN A 156 -25.79 31.83 -64.65
N ALA A 157 -25.75 32.45 -63.47
CA ALA A 157 -26.62 32.18 -62.32
C ALA A 157 -28.04 32.77 -62.40
N ILE A 158 -29.01 32.02 -61.88
CA ILE A 158 -30.38 32.41 -61.45
C ILE A 158 -30.74 31.40 -60.34
N GLY A 159 -31.36 31.67 -59.19
CA GLY A 159 -31.89 32.83 -58.48
C GLY A 159 -32.42 32.29 -57.13
N GLU A 160 -32.32 33.07 -56.06
CA GLU A 160 -32.74 32.74 -54.68
C GLU A 160 -34.23 33.01 -54.46
N GLU A 161 -35.00 32.02 -53.98
CA GLU A 161 -36.19 32.20 -53.11
C GLU A 161 -36.47 30.87 -52.38
N ASP A 162 -36.07 30.72 -51.10
CA ASP A 162 -36.57 29.67 -50.16
C ASP A 162 -36.01 29.82 -48.70
N GLY A 163 -35.97 31.04 -48.16
CA GLY A 163 -35.33 31.32 -46.86
C GLY A 163 -36.16 31.01 -45.61
N LEU A 164 -37.49 31.18 -45.67
CA LEU A 164 -38.33 31.20 -44.46
C LEU A 164 -38.83 29.82 -44.00
N MET A 165 -39.02 28.87 -44.91
CA MET A 165 -39.55 27.53 -44.55
C MET A 165 -38.49 26.63 -43.89
N ASN A 166 -37.20 26.91 -44.11
CA ASN A 166 -36.07 26.11 -43.63
C ASN A 166 -35.71 26.40 -42.15
N VAL A 167 -35.96 27.61 -41.65
CA VAL A 167 -35.63 28.00 -40.27
C VAL A 167 -36.57 27.33 -39.26
N GLY A 168 -37.87 27.24 -39.56
CA GLY A 168 -38.85 26.53 -38.72
C GLY A 168 -38.60 25.02 -38.67
N LEU A 169 -38.16 24.43 -39.79
CA LEU A 169 -37.79 23.01 -39.87
C LEU A 169 -36.53 22.72 -39.04
N LEU A 170 -35.51 23.58 -39.08
CA LEU A 170 -34.30 23.44 -38.27
C LEU A 170 -34.59 23.57 -36.76
N LEU A 171 -35.40 24.55 -36.34
CA LEU A 171 -35.76 24.72 -34.92
C LEU A 171 -36.57 23.53 -34.38
N SER A 172 -37.48 22.98 -35.18
CA SER A 172 -38.24 21.78 -34.79
C SER A 172 -37.37 20.53 -34.74
N LEU A 173 -36.43 20.34 -35.66
CA LEU A 173 -35.45 19.24 -35.63
C LEU A 173 -34.56 19.29 -34.39
N VAL A 174 -34.13 20.49 -33.97
CA VAL A 174 -33.32 20.64 -32.75
C VAL A 174 -34.15 20.39 -31.49
N LEU A 175 -35.41 20.84 -31.45
CA LEU A 175 -36.33 20.53 -30.33
C LEU A 175 -36.61 19.03 -30.23
N VAL A 176 -36.83 18.35 -31.37
CA VAL A 176 -36.99 16.89 -31.43
C VAL A 176 -35.71 16.18 -30.98
N GLY A 177 -34.54 16.66 -31.40
CA GLY A 177 -33.24 16.16 -30.92
C GLY A 177 -33.06 16.30 -29.41
N LEU A 178 -33.47 17.44 -28.84
CA LEU A 178 -33.45 17.69 -27.39
C LEU A 178 -34.37 16.74 -26.63
N ILE A 179 -35.59 16.54 -27.13
CA ILE A 179 -36.58 15.62 -26.56
C ILE A 179 -36.03 14.18 -26.61
N LEU A 180 -35.47 13.77 -27.75
CA LEU A 180 -34.86 12.45 -27.91
C LEU A 180 -33.65 12.25 -26.98
N ALA A 181 -32.83 13.27 -26.77
CA ALA A 181 -31.71 13.22 -25.84
C ALA A 181 -32.19 13.08 -24.37
N ILE A 182 -33.20 13.86 -23.97
CA ILE A 182 -33.82 13.73 -22.64
C ILE A 182 -34.43 12.33 -22.47
N ILE A 183 -35.13 11.82 -23.48
CA ILE A 183 -35.70 10.47 -23.47
C ILE A 183 -34.58 9.42 -23.35
N ALA A 184 -33.47 9.56 -24.08
CA ALA A 184 -32.34 8.62 -23.99
C ALA A 184 -31.71 8.59 -22.60
N VAL A 185 -31.55 9.77 -21.96
CA VAL A 185 -31.06 9.86 -20.58
C VAL A 185 -32.05 9.21 -19.61
N LEU A 186 -33.34 9.48 -19.74
CA LEU A 186 -34.39 8.88 -18.89
C LEU A 186 -34.51 7.36 -19.10
N ALA A 187 -34.37 6.89 -20.34
CA ALA A 187 -34.43 5.48 -20.70
C ALA A 187 -33.32 4.66 -20.02
N ARG A 188 -32.14 5.26 -19.80
CA ARG A 188 -31.04 4.63 -19.05
C ARG A 188 -31.45 4.25 -17.62
N PHE A 189 -32.23 5.09 -16.95
CA PHE A 189 -32.69 4.85 -15.58
C PHE A 189 -33.94 3.98 -15.53
N PHE A 190 -34.77 4.02 -16.58
CA PHE A 190 -36.00 3.25 -16.67
C PHE A 190 -35.79 1.75 -16.46
N GLY A 191 -34.75 1.16 -17.09
CA GLY A 191 -34.44 -0.26 -16.92
C GLY A 191 -34.08 -0.65 -15.49
N LEU A 192 -33.36 0.19 -14.75
CA LEU A 192 -33.03 -0.04 -13.34
C LEU A 192 -34.25 0.12 -12.45
N TRP A 193 -35.04 1.16 -12.68
CA TRP A 193 -36.28 1.41 -11.95
C TRP A 193 -37.28 0.26 -12.09
N LEU A 194 -37.50 -0.21 -13.33
CA LEU A 194 -38.42 -1.31 -13.61
C LEU A 194 -38.00 -2.60 -12.89
N ARG A 195 -36.71 -2.94 -12.89
CA ARG A 195 -36.17 -4.11 -12.15
C ARG A 195 -36.43 -3.99 -10.64
N ALA A 196 -36.29 -2.79 -10.08
CA ALA A 196 -36.54 -2.52 -8.67
C ALA A 196 -38.02 -2.74 -8.31
N VAL A 197 -38.94 -2.17 -9.10
CA VAL A 197 -40.39 -2.31 -8.91
C VAL A 197 -40.86 -3.76 -9.07
N LEU A 198 -40.44 -4.44 -10.14
CA LEU A 198 -40.76 -5.85 -10.36
C LEU A 198 -40.24 -6.78 -9.24
N SER A 199 -39.20 -6.35 -8.54
CA SER A 199 -38.59 -7.10 -7.44
C SER A 199 -39.19 -6.76 -6.07
N ASP A 200 -40.23 -5.92 -6.00
CA ASP A 200 -40.81 -5.35 -4.77
C ASP A 200 -39.84 -4.43 -3.97
N ALA A 201 -38.70 -4.10 -4.57
CA ALA A 201 -37.68 -3.23 -4.01
C ALA A 201 -37.91 -1.78 -4.46
N HIS A 202 -39.03 -1.19 -4.05
CA HIS A 202 -39.45 0.15 -4.49
C HIS A 202 -38.35 1.21 -4.29
N VAL A 203 -37.94 1.85 -5.39
CA VAL A 203 -37.03 3.01 -5.44
C VAL A 203 -37.68 4.06 -6.35
N GLY A 204 -37.81 5.29 -5.87
CA GLY A 204 -38.44 6.37 -6.64
C GLY A 204 -37.60 6.76 -7.86
N PHE A 205 -38.26 7.06 -8.97
CA PHE A 205 -37.56 7.50 -10.18
C PHE A 205 -36.73 8.78 -9.93
N ALA A 206 -37.27 9.73 -9.15
CA ALA A 206 -36.55 10.92 -8.70
C ALA A 206 -35.30 10.60 -7.87
N SER A 207 -35.34 9.56 -7.03
CA SER A 207 -34.18 9.16 -6.21
C SER A 207 -33.04 8.61 -7.07
N LEU A 208 -33.32 7.89 -8.17
CA LEU A 208 -32.28 7.37 -9.07
C LEU A 208 -31.50 8.50 -9.75
N ILE A 209 -32.20 9.54 -10.20
CA ILE A 209 -31.58 10.74 -10.76
C ILE A 209 -30.79 11.47 -9.67
N GLY A 210 -31.38 11.63 -8.49
CA GLY A 210 -30.73 12.27 -7.34
C GLY A 210 -29.47 11.54 -6.84
N MET A 211 -29.42 10.22 -6.93
CA MET A 211 -28.21 9.42 -6.65
C MET A 211 -27.09 9.77 -7.63
N SER A 212 -27.40 9.83 -8.93
CA SER A 212 -26.41 10.18 -9.96
C SER A 212 -25.84 11.58 -9.78
N LEU A 213 -26.67 12.55 -9.37
CA LEU A 213 -26.22 13.92 -9.07
C LEU A 213 -25.31 13.98 -7.83
N ARG A 214 -25.58 13.14 -6.82
CA ARG A 214 -24.76 12.99 -5.61
C ARG A 214 -23.53 12.10 -5.80
N LYS A 215 -23.21 11.69 -7.03
CA LYS A 215 -22.12 10.75 -7.39
C LYS A 215 -22.24 9.36 -6.74
N VAL A 216 -23.45 8.94 -6.38
CA VAL A 216 -23.76 7.58 -5.94
C VAL A 216 -24.13 6.74 -7.16
N ASN A 217 -23.56 5.54 -7.28
CA ASN A 217 -23.87 4.65 -8.40
C ASN A 217 -25.26 4.00 -8.23
N PRO A 218 -26.28 4.36 -9.03
CA PRO A 218 -27.64 3.88 -8.81
C PRO A 218 -27.78 2.37 -9.04
N SER A 219 -26.95 1.79 -9.93
CA SER A 219 -26.97 0.35 -10.23
C SER A 219 -26.59 -0.48 -9.00
N VAL A 220 -25.55 -0.05 -8.28
CA VAL A 220 -25.07 -0.75 -7.07
C VAL A 220 -26.15 -0.70 -5.98
N ILE A 221 -26.75 0.47 -5.75
CA ILE A 221 -27.78 0.63 -4.71
C ILE A 221 -29.03 -0.19 -5.03
N VAL A 222 -29.54 -0.11 -6.27
CA VAL A 222 -30.74 -0.85 -6.68
C VAL A 222 -30.52 -2.36 -6.59
N ASN A 223 -29.45 -2.87 -7.17
CA ASN A 223 -29.17 -4.31 -7.13
C ASN A 223 -28.99 -4.81 -5.69
N THR A 224 -28.33 -4.02 -4.84
CA THR A 224 -28.11 -4.38 -3.44
C THR A 224 -29.40 -4.34 -2.63
N ARG A 225 -30.29 -3.37 -2.88
CA ARG A 225 -31.63 -3.32 -2.28
C ARG A 225 -32.49 -4.51 -2.71
N ILE A 226 -32.46 -4.87 -3.99
CA ILE A 226 -33.15 -6.07 -4.49
C ILE A 226 -32.65 -7.32 -3.73
N MET A 227 -31.33 -7.49 -3.60
CA MET A 227 -30.77 -8.61 -2.83
C MET A 227 -31.24 -8.64 -1.38
N ALA A 228 -31.28 -7.48 -0.71
CA ALA A 228 -31.75 -7.38 0.68
C ALA A 228 -33.22 -7.78 0.82
N ILE A 229 -34.11 -7.19 0.02
CA ILE A 229 -35.57 -7.43 0.09
C ILE A 229 -35.90 -8.89 -0.26
N LYS A 230 -35.26 -9.45 -1.30
CA LYS A 230 -35.44 -10.87 -1.66
C LYS A 230 -34.95 -11.84 -0.59
N ALA A 231 -34.06 -11.39 0.30
CA ALA A 231 -33.62 -12.15 1.47
C ALA A 231 -34.44 -11.85 2.73
N GLY A 232 -35.56 -11.10 2.62
CA GLY A 232 -36.43 -10.75 3.75
C GLY A 232 -35.86 -9.66 4.67
N LEU A 233 -34.86 -8.90 4.22
CA LEU A 233 -34.26 -7.81 4.98
C LEU A 233 -34.91 -6.48 4.60
N ASN A 234 -35.38 -5.73 5.61
CA ASN A 234 -35.88 -4.38 5.40
C ASN A 234 -34.75 -3.35 5.58
N VAL A 235 -34.07 -3.02 4.47
CA VAL A 235 -33.01 -1.99 4.45
C VAL A 235 -33.47 -0.79 3.63
N GLY A 236 -33.36 0.42 4.17
CA GLY A 236 -33.75 1.66 3.51
C GLY A 236 -32.82 2.05 2.36
N THR A 237 -33.36 2.65 1.29
CA THR A 237 -32.55 3.15 0.16
C THR A 237 -31.58 4.23 0.65
N ASN A 238 -32.06 5.13 1.51
CA ASN A 238 -31.28 6.23 2.06
C ASN A 238 -30.09 5.71 2.88
N ASP A 239 -30.25 4.61 3.62
CA ASP A 239 -29.17 4.04 4.44
C ASP A 239 -28.06 3.44 3.56
N LEU A 240 -28.44 2.75 2.47
CA LEU A 240 -27.51 2.22 1.48
C LEU A 240 -26.73 3.35 0.79
N GLU A 241 -27.42 4.44 0.42
CA GLU A 241 -26.80 5.62 -0.17
C GLU A 241 -25.85 6.32 0.81
N ALA A 242 -26.27 6.52 2.06
CA ALA A 242 -25.46 7.14 3.10
C ALA A 242 -24.17 6.35 3.34
N HIS A 243 -24.26 5.02 3.41
CA HIS A 243 -23.09 4.15 3.55
C HIS A 243 -22.16 4.22 2.32
N TYR A 244 -22.73 4.24 1.11
CA TYR A 244 -21.93 4.42 -0.12
C TYR A 244 -21.19 5.76 -0.15
N LEU A 245 -21.87 6.84 0.27
CA LEU A 245 -21.28 8.18 0.35
C LEU A 245 -20.18 8.27 1.41
N ALA A 246 -20.29 7.50 2.50
CA ALA A 246 -19.24 7.32 3.49
C ALA A 246 -18.06 6.44 2.98
N ASN A 247 -18.04 6.11 1.68
CA ASN A 247 -17.06 5.24 1.04
C ASN A 247 -17.07 3.80 1.57
N GLY A 248 -18.20 3.35 2.11
CA GLY A 248 -18.42 2.00 2.60
C GLY A 248 -18.85 1.03 1.49
N ASN A 249 -18.61 -0.26 1.73
CA ASN A 249 -18.96 -1.35 0.83
C ASN A 249 -20.39 -1.86 1.09
N VAL A 250 -21.36 -1.23 0.43
CA VAL A 250 -22.79 -1.57 0.53
C VAL A 250 -23.08 -3.04 0.20
N VAL A 251 -22.40 -3.58 -0.83
CA VAL A 251 -22.63 -4.96 -1.29
C VAL A 251 -22.22 -5.96 -0.21
N ARG A 252 -21.03 -5.77 0.39
CA ARG A 252 -20.49 -6.64 1.44
C ARG A 252 -21.34 -6.58 2.71
N VAL A 253 -21.78 -5.39 3.11
CA VAL A 253 -22.67 -5.20 4.27
C VAL A 253 -23.98 -5.97 4.09
N VAL A 254 -24.64 -5.86 2.94
CA VAL A 254 -25.89 -6.58 2.71
C VAL A 254 -25.67 -8.08 2.61
N GLN A 255 -24.59 -8.55 1.98
CA GLN A 255 -24.24 -9.98 2.00
C GLN A 255 -24.04 -10.51 3.43
N ALA A 256 -23.38 -9.74 4.29
CA ALA A 256 -23.20 -10.09 5.71
C ALA A 256 -24.55 -10.15 6.45
N LEU A 257 -25.46 -9.20 6.22
CA LEU A 257 -26.80 -9.21 6.80
C LEU A 257 -27.62 -10.43 6.33
N ILE A 258 -27.50 -10.81 5.06
CA ILE A 258 -28.18 -12.00 4.52
C ILE A 258 -27.64 -13.26 5.20
N ALA A 259 -26.31 -13.38 5.34
CA ALA A 259 -25.69 -14.49 6.04
C ALA A 259 -26.12 -14.55 7.52
N ALA A 260 -26.16 -13.40 8.19
CA ALA A 260 -26.58 -13.29 9.59
C ALA A 260 -28.06 -13.70 9.77
N ASN A 261 -28.96 -13.21 8.91
CA ASN A 261 -30.39 -13.56 8.96
C ASN A 261 -30.61 -15.06 8.74
N LYS A 262 -29.94 -15.67 7.75
CA LYS A 262 -30.00 -17.12 7.52
C LYS A 262 -29.49 -17.95 8.70
N ALA A 263 -28.53 -17.42 9.45
CA ALA A 263 -28.00 -18.05 10.66
C ALA A 263 -28.72 -17.63 11.95
N ASN A 264 -29.84 -16.88 11.84
CA ASN A 264 -30.62 -16.36 12.96
C ASN A 264 -29.80 -15.50 13.94
N ILE A 265 -28.84 -14.73 13.42
CA ILE A 265 -28.01 -13.79 14.18
C ILE A 265 -28.61 -12.39 14.07
N ALA A 266 -28.90 -11.76 15.20
CA ALA A 266 -29.42 -10.40 15.27
C ALA A 266 -28.34 -9.38 14.87
N LEU A 267 -28.35 -8.95 13.61
CA LEU A 267 -27.43 -7.95 13.08
C LEU A 267 -28.20 -6.83 12.36
N THR A 268 -27.98 -5.59 12.78
CA THR A 268 -28.62 -4.42 12.17
C THR A 268 -27.75 -3.82 11.07
N PHE A 269 -28.37 -3.09 10.13
CA PHE A 269 -27.64 -2.39 9.07
C PHE A 269 -26.66 -1.37 9.65
N ALA A 270 -27.09 -0.56 10.62
CA ALA A 270 -26.24 0.45 11.26
C ALA A 270 -24.98 -0.16 11.91
N ARG A 271 -25.11 -1.31 12.58
CA ARG A 271 -23.96 -2.01 13.18
C ARG A 271 -23.02 -2.56 12.12
N SER A 272 -23.57 -3.15 11.06
CA SER A 272 -22.79 -3.68 9.93
C SER A 272 -22.02 -2.57 9.22
N ALA A 273 -22.67 -1.42 8.99
CA ALA A 273 -22.04 -0.24 8.43
C ALA A 273 -20.88 0.27 9.31
N ALA A 274 -21.08 0.31 10.64
CA ALA A 274 -20.03 0.72 11.57
C ALA A 274 -18.80 -0.21 11.53
N ILE A 275 -19.01 -1.53 11.40
CA ILE A 275 -17.93 -2.51 11.26
C ILE A 275 -17.14 -2.28 9.97
N ASP A 276 -17.84 -2.10 8.84
CA ASP A 276 -17.22 -1.86 7.53
C ASP A 276 -16.43 -0.55 7.52
N LEU A 277 -16.99 0.53 8.08
CA LEU A 277 -16.30 1.83 8.20
C LEU A 277 -15.11 1.79 9.16
N ALA A 278 -15.11 0.88 10.14
CA ALA A 278 -13.94 0.61 10.99
C ALA A 278 -12.83 -0.16 10.25
N GLY A 279 -13.01 -0.47 8.96
CA GLY A 279 -12.05 -1.20 8.12
C GLY A 279 -12.01 -2.70 8.40
N ARG A 280 -13.05 -3.25 9.02
CA ARG A 280 -13.18 -4.70 9.28
C ARG A 280 -14.10 -5.34 8.26
N ASP A 281 -13.83 -6.60 7.92
CA ASP A 281 -14.70 -7.36 7.02
C ASP A 281 -15.92 -7.91 7.78
N VAL A 282 -17.07 -7.27 7.57
CA VAL A 282 -18.34 -7.67 8.20
C VAL A 282 -18.75 -9.08 7.78
N LEU A 283 -18.53 -9.44 6.52
CA LEU A 283 -18.96 -10.74 6.00
C LEU A 283 -18.14 -11.87 6.62
N GLU A 284 -16.81 -11.69 6.68
CA GLU A 284 -15.92 -12.62 7.36
C GLU A 284 -16.27 -12.77 8.85
N ALA A 285 -16.59 -11.65 9.53
CA ALA A 285 -16.98 -11.69 10.93
C ALA A 285 -18.29 -12.48 11.15
N VAL A 286 -19.31 -12.27 10.32
CA VAL A 286 -20.55 -13.06 10.39
C VAL A 286 -20.26 -14.53 10.10
N GLN A 287 -19.48 -14.83 9.06
CA GLN A 287 -19.10 -16.20 8.72
C GLN A 287 -18.36 -16.89 9.87
N THR A 288 -17.43 -16.19 10.52
CA THR A 288 -16.68 -16.70 11.68
C THR A 288 -17.59 -16.88 12.91
N SER A 289 -18.68 -16.12 13.00
CA SER A 289 -19.69 -16.29 14.06
C SER A 289 -20.56 -17.55 13.85
N VAL A 290 -20.79 -17.94 12.59
CA VAL A 290 -21.56 -19.14 12.20
C VAL A 290 -20.68 -20.38 12.18
N ASN A 291 -19.49 -20.28 11.59
CA ASN A 291 -18.51 -21.32 11.47
C ASN A 291 -17.23 -20.88 12.19
N PRO A 292 -17.01 -21.33 13.44
CA PRO A 292 -15.84 -20.95 14.22
C PRO A 292 -14.54 -21.20 13.48
N LYS A 293 -13.57 -20.32 13.70
CA LYS A 293 -12.23 -20.39 13.11
C LYS A 293 -11.26 -20.93 14.16
N VAL A 294 -10.31 -21.75 13.72
CA VAL A 294 -9.20 -22.23 14.55
C VAL A 294 -7.98 -21.34 14.31
N ILE A 295 -7.38 -20.88 15.40
CA ILE A 295 -6.17 -20.06 15.42
C ILE A 295 -5.10 -20.81 16.19
N ASP A 296 -3.90 -20.90 15.64
CA ASP A 296 -2.76 -21.50 16.33
C ASP A 296 -2.12 -20.47 17.27
N ALA A 297 -1.79 -20.91 18.48
CA ALA A 297 -1.03 -20.16 19.48
C ALA A 297 0.23 -20.96 19.85
N PRO A 298 1.43 -20.53 19.38
CA PRO A 298 1.74 -19.28 18.69
C PRO A 298 1.45 -19.31 17.18
N ASP A 299 1.37 -18.13 16.56
CA ASP A 299 1.13 -18.00 15.10
C ASP A 299 2.36 -18.50 14.31
N PRO A 300 2.21 -19.57 13.49
CA PRO A 300 3.30 -20.12 12.68
C PRO A 300 3.92 -19.11 11.72
N ARG A 301 3.16 -18.11 11.28
CA ARG A 301 3.61 -17.08 10.34
C ARG A 301 4.64 -16.13 10.95
N LYS A 302 4.68 -16.03 12.28
CA LYS A 302 5.61 -15.15 13.03
C LYS A 302 6.91 -15.84 13.43
N GLY A 303 7.14 -17.09 12.99
CA GLY A 303 8.39 -17.80 13.15
C GLY A 303 8.61 -18.53 14.47
N LYS A 304 7.69 -18.42 15.44
CA LYS A 304 7.66 -19.29 16.64
C LYS A 304 6.64 -20.39 16.44
N GLU A 305 7.07 -21.65 16.57
CA GLU A 305 6.20 -22.81 16.40
C GLU A 305 5.57 -23.28 17.72
N THR A 306 6.24 -23.03 18.85
CA THR A 306 5.81 -23.45 20.19
C THR A 306 5.91 -22.32 21.22
N VAL A 307 5.09 -22.43 22.26
CA VAL A 307 5.21 -21.67 23.51
C VAL A 307 6.10 -22.47 24.46
N ASP A 308 7.30 -21.95 24.70
CA ASP A 308 8.29 -22.61 25.54
C ASP A 308 8.20 -22.11 26.99
N ALA A 309 8.16 -23.03 27.95
CA ALA A 309 8.15 -22.72 29.38
C ALA A 309 8.91 -23.77 30.18
N VAL A 310 9.37 -23.43 31.37
CA VAL A 310 10.16 -24.33 32.25
C VAL A 310 9.35 -24.63 33.49
N ALA A 311 9.15 -25.90 33.81
CA ALA A 311 8.49 -26.33 35.04
C ALA A 311 9.42 -26.15 36.26
N MET A 312 8.87 -26.24 37.48
CA MET A 312 9.67 -26.01 38.71
C MET A 312 10.81 -27.01 38.91
N ASP A 313 10.75 -28.18 38.29
CA ASP A 313 11.82 -29.18 38.28
C ASP A 313 12.93 -28.87 37.26
N GLY A 314 12.85 -27.73 36.57
CA GLY A 314 13.89 -27.23 35.66
C GLY A 314 13.83 -27.83 34.24
N ILE A 315 12.80 -28.60 33.91
CA ILE A 315 12.62 -29.19 32.58
C ILE A 315 11.75 -28.29 31.71
N GLN A 316 12.23 -28.02 30.50
CA GLN A 316 11.52 -27.24 29.51
C GLN A 316 10.42 -28.07 28.86
N LEU A 317 9.25 -27.47 28.67
CA LEU A 317 8.16 -27.97 27.87
C LEU A 317 7.87 -26.99 26.73
N LYS A 318 7.63 -27.54 25.53
CA LYS A 318 7.28 -26.78 24.33
C LYS A 318 5.85 -27.15 23.97
N ALA A 319 4.92 -26.22 24.16
CA ALA A 319 3.50 -26.47 23.95
C ALA A 319 2.98 -25.73 22.73
N LYS A 320 2.08 -26.36 21.98
CA LYS A 320 1.33 -25.72 20.90
C LYS A 320 -0.16 -25.83 21.18
N ALA A 321 -0.87 -24.70 21.14
CA ALA A 321 -2.31 -24.67 21.37
C ALA A 321 -3.07 -24.29 20.09
N ARG A 322 -4.27 -24.85 19.95
CA ARG A 322 -5.28 -24.46 18.97
C ARG A 322 -6.45 -23.82 19.71
N VAL A 323 -6.75 -22.60 19.34
CA VAL A 323 -7.83 -21.81 19.94
C VAL A 323 -8.96 -21.75 18.94
N THR A 324 -10.10 -22.34 19.29
CA THR A 324 -11.32 -22.21 18.48
C THR A 324 -12.03 -20.95 18.91
N VAL A 325 -12.14 -19.97 18.01
CA VAL A 325 -12.79 -18.69 18.27
C VAL A 325 -13.99 -18.47 17.36
N ARG A 326 -14.97 -17.75 17.86
CA ARG A 326 -16.05 -17.16 17.06
C ARG A 326 -15.99 -15.65 17.16
N ALA A 327 -16.45 -14.95 16.13
CA ALA A 327 -16.48 -13.49 16.16
C ALA A 327 -17.59 -13.00 17.12
N ASN A 328 -17.23 -12.08 18.02
CA ASN A 328 -18.19 -11.35 18.82
C ASN A 328 -18.58 -10.06 18.08
N LEU A 329 -19.71 -10.10 17.37
CA LEU A 329 -20.19 -8.97 16.56
C LEU A 329 -20.45 -7.71 17.38
N GLU A 330 -20.55 -7.83 18.71
CA GLU A 330 -20.76 -6.69 19.59
C GLU A 330 -19.53 -5.89 19.89
N ARG A 331 -18.41 -6.59 20.06
CA ARG A 331 -17.11 -6.02 20.40
C ARG A 331 -16.17 -5.93 19.21
N LEU A 332 -16.67 -6.20 18.00
CA LEU A 332 -15.88 -6.23 16.78
C LEU A 332 -15.29 -4.86 16.42
N VAL A 333 -15.99 -3.77 16.75
CA VAL A 333 -15.49 -2.40 16.61
C VAL A 333 -14.81 -1.98 17.91
N GLY A 334 -13.51 -1.69 17.85
CA GLY A 334 -12.71 -1.29 19.02
C GLY A 334 -12.17 -2.43 19.87
N GLY A 335 -12.58 -3.68 19.62
CA GLY A 335 -12.04 -4.86 20.29
C GLY A 335 -10.64 -5.23 19.81
N ALA A 336 -9.87 -5.84 20.70
CA ALA A 336 -8.55 -6.39 20.41
C ALA A 336 -8.65 -7.58 19.43
N THR A 337 -7.60 -7.78 18.62
CA THR A 337 -7.56 -8.78 17.54
C THR A 337 -7.05 -10.15 18.01
N GLU A 338 -6.97 -11.11 17.08
CA GLU A 338 -6.43 -12.47 17.29
C GLU A 338 -5.06 -12.45 18.00
N GLU A 339 -4.23 -11.45 17.72
CA GLU A 339 -2.88 -11.33 18.32
C GLU A 339 -2.93 -11.22 19.85
N THR A 340 -3.91 -10.48 20.38
CA THR A 340 -4.08 -10.33 21.83
C THR A 340 -4.54 -11.64 22.47
N ILE A 341 -5.37 -12.41 21.76
CA ILE A 341 -5.79 -13.75 22.23
C ILE A 341 -4.60 -14.69 22.26
N ILE A 342 -3.81 -14.76 21.18
CA ILE A 342 -2.61 -15.60 21.11
C ILE A 342 -1.63 -15.25 22.23
N ALA A 343 -1.40 -13.96 22.48
CA ALA A 343 -0.50 -13.51 23.56
C ALA A 343 -1.01 -13.93 24.95
N ARG A 344 -2.30 -13.72 25.24
CA ARG A 344 -2.92 -14.08 26.52
C ARG A 344 -2.97 -15.58 26.74
N VAL A 345 -3.25 -16.36 25.70
CA VAL A 345 -3.18 -17.83 25.73
C VAL A 345 -1.75 -18.26 25.98
N GLY A 346 -0.77 -17.70 25.27
CA GLY A 346 0.65 -17.96 25.50
C GLY A 346 1.09 -17.68 26.94
N GLU A 347 0.72 -16.53 27.50
CA GLU A 347 0.98 -16.18 28.90
C GLU A 347 0.37 -17.20 29.87
N GLY A 348 -0.88 -17.60 29.61
CA GLY A 348 -1.57 -18.60 30.41
C GLY A 348 -0.91 -19.98 30.36
N ILE A 349 -0.41 -20.40 29.19
CA ILE A 349 0.37 -21.65 29.02
C ILE A 349 1.67 -21.55 29.81
N VAL A 350 2.43 -20.47 29.66
CA VAL A 350 3.69 -20.25 30.39
C VAL A 350 3.47 -20.28 31.90
N THR A 351 2.43 -19.60 32.38
CA THR A 351 2.08 -19.58 33.81
C THR A 351 1.70 -20.96 34.32
N THR A 352 0.96 -21.74 33.53
CA THR A 352 0.51 -23.08 33.95
C THR A 352 1.67 -24.06 34.02
N ILE A 353 2.56 -24.05 33.02
CA ILE A 353 3.77 -24.89 33.02
C ILE A 353 4.72 -24.45 34.14
N GLY A 354 4.98 -23.15 34.28
CA GLY A 354 5.89 -22.62 35.30
C GLY A 354 5.42 -22.80 36.74
N SER A 355 4.11 -22.97 36.95
CA SER A 355 3.54 -23.27 38.27
C SER A 355 3.46 -24.77 38.59
N ALA A 356 3.79 -25.65 37.64
CA ALA A 356 3.79 -27.09 37.86
C ALA A 356 5.06 -27.52 38.60
N GLU A 357 4.89 -28.29 39.69
CA GLU A 357 6.01 -28.84 40.45
C GLU A 357 6.95 -29.71 39.60
N THR A 358 6.38 -30.48 38.67
CA THR A 358 7.15 -31.33 37.75
C THR A 358 6.57 -31.26 36.35
N HIS A 359 7.43 -31.41 35.32
CA HIS A 359 6.98 -31.51 33.92
C HIS A 359 6.02 -32.68 33.70
N LYS A 360 6.18 -33.78 34.45
CA LYS A 360 5.32 -34.98 34.38
C LYS A 360 3.86 -34.66 34.67
N LYS A 361 3.57 -33.81 35.67
CA LYS A 361 2.19 -33.41 35.99
C LYS A 361 1.47 -32.74 34.81
N VAL A 362 2.22 -32.01 33.97
CA VAL A 362 1.67 -31.35 32.77
C VAL A 362 1.45 -32.36 31.65
N LEU A 363 2.39 -33.29 31.45
CA LEU A 363 2.30 -34.35 30.44
C LEU A 363 1.19 -35.37 30.75
N GLU A 364 0.96 -35.67 32.03
CA GLU A 364 -0.11 -36.58 32.48
C GLU A 364 -1.51 -36.01 32.20
N ASN A 365 -1.68 -34.69 32.21
CA ASN A 365 -2.97 -34.04 32.00
C ASN A 365 -2.82 -32.65 31.33
N PRO A 366 -2.60 -32.60 30.00
CA PRO A 366 -2.44 -31.35 29.26
C PRO A 366 -3.66 -30.43 29.33
N ASP A 367 -4.86 -30.99 29.56
CA ASP A 367 -6.10 -30.22 29.71
C ASP A 367 -6.09 -29.30 30.93
N LEU A 368 -5.20 -29.51 31.89
CA LEU A 368 -5.00 -28.55 32.99
C LEU A 368 -4.56 -27.18 32.47
N ILE A 369 -3.80 -27.15 31.37
CA ILE A 369 -3.42 -25.91 30.72
C ILE A 369 -4.67 -25.21 30.18
N SER A 370 -5.46 -25.87 29.33
CA SER A 370 -6.62 -25.25 28.72
C SER A 370 -7.65 -24.76 29.74
N ARG A 371 -7.94 -25.53 30.81
CA ARG A 371 -8.86 -25.12 31.89
C ARG A 371 -8.38 -23.87 32.64
N LYS A 372 -7.13 -23.88 33.14
CA LYS A 372 -6.56 -22.72 33.86
C LYS A 372 -6.47 -21.47 32.99
N VAL A 373 -6.22 -21.66 31.69
CA VAL A 373 -6.12 -20.59 30.71
C VAL A 373 -7.50 -19.99 30.45
N LEU A 374 -8.55 -20.81 30.28
CA LEU A 374 -9.94 -20.36 30.10
C LEU A 374 -10.51 -19.62 31.33
N GLU A 375 -10.20 -20.06 32.56
CA GLU A 375 -10.66 -19.42 33.80
C GLU A 375 -10.29 -17.93 33.92
N LYS A 376 -9.23 -17.48 33.24
CA LYS A 376 -8.77 -16.09 33.27
C LYS A 376 -9.59 -15.12 32.40
N GLY A 377 -10.60 -15.58 31.65
CA GLY A 377 -11.45 -14.70 30.83
C GLY A 377 -10.67 -13.96 29.73
N LEU A 378 -9.88 -14.71 28.96
CA LEU A 378 -8.88 -14.16 28.01
C LEU A 378 -9.51 -13.38 26.84
N ASP A 379 -10.79 -13.61 26.56
CA ASP A 379 -11.56 -12.99 25.49
C ASP A 379 -12.18 -11.64 25.90
N ALA A 380 -12.03 -11.23 27.17
CA ALA A 380 -12.50 -9.96 27.68
C ALA A 380 -11.89 -8.77 26.91
N GLY A 381 -12.76 -7.94 26.32
CA GLY A 381 -12.34 -6.79 25.50
C GLY A 381 -11.78 -7.14 24.12
N THR A 382 -11.89 -8.39 23.69
CA THR A 382 -11.48 -8.80 22.33
C THR A 382 -12.66 -8.84 21.37
N ALA A 383 -12.36 -8.81 20.08
CA ALA A 383 -13.29 -8.94 18.97
C ALA A 383 -13.84 -10.37 18.78
N PHE A 384 -13.35 -11.33 19.58
CA PHE A 384 -13.71 -12.73 19.51
C PHE A 384 -14.18 -13.25 20.86
N GLU A 385 -14.85 -14.39 20.82
CA GLU A 385 -15.22 -15.20 21.97
C GLU A 385 -14.52 -16.56 21.80
N ILE A 386 -13.86 -17.03 22.87
CA ILE A 386 -13.13 -18.29 22.85
C ILE A 386 -14.10 -19.42 23.20
N LEU A 387 -14.24 -20.39 22.29
CA LEU A 387 -15.08 -21.57 22.51
C LEU A 387 -14.29 -22.70 23.17
N SER A 388 -13.10 -22.99 22.66
CA SER A 388 -12.21 -24.01 23.21
C SER A 388 -10.75 -23.61 23.04
N ILE A 389 -9.91 -24.15 23.92
CA ILE A 389 -8.47 -24.14 23.80
C ILE A 389 -8.03 -25.57 23.91
N ASP A 390 -7.39 -26.09 22.86
CA ASP A 390 -6.96 -27.47 22.76
C ASP A 390 -5.43 -27.47 22.66
N ILE A 391 -4.75 -28.28 23.48
CA ILE A 391 -3.30 -28.45 23.36
C ILE A 391 -3.06 -29.43 22.22
N ALA A 392 -2.57 -28.91 21.09
CA ALA A 392 -2.33 -29.68 19.88
C ALA A 392 -1.09 -30.57 20.01
N ASP A 393 -0.07 -30.08 20.72
CA ASP A 393 1.19 -30.80 20.92
C ASP A 393 1.92 -30.32 22.18
N ILE A 394 2.66 -31.21 22.83
CA ILE A 394 3.50 -30.89 23.97
C ILE A 394 4.77 -31.76 24.01
N ASP A 395 5.91 -31.12 23.78
CA ASP A 395 7.22 -31.78 23.72
C ASP A 395 8.07 -31.44 24.94
N VAL A 396 8.93 -32.39 25.33
CA VAL A 396 9.97 -32.15 26.33
C VAL A 396 11.21 -31.57 25.64
N GLY A 397 11.63 -30.39 26.10
CA GLY A 397 12.80 -29.68 25.61
C GLY A 397 14.05 -29.98 26.44
N GLU A 398 14.84 -28.94 26.69
CA GLU A 398 16.09 -29.06 27.43
C GLU A 398 15.90 -29.10 28.95
N ASN A 399 16.85 -29.71 29.66
CA ASN A 399 16.92 -29.60 31.11
C ASN A 399 17.69 -28.33 31.50
N ILE A 400 16.96 -27.21 31.53
CA ILE A 400 17.49 -25.89 31.87
C ILE A 400 18.03 -25.88 33.30
N GLY A 401 17.38 -26.59 34.23
CA GLY A 401 17.84 -26.72 35.61
C GLY A 401 19.25 -27.30 35.72
N ALA A 402 19.51 -28.41 35.02
CA ALA A 402 20.83 -29.04 34.98
C ALA A 402 21.89 -28.15 34.30
N GLN A 403 21.54 -27.45 33.22
CA GLN A 403 22.44 -26.51 32.57
C GLN A 403 22.81 -25.32 33.47
N LEU A 404 21.83 -24.74 34.17
CA LEU A 404 22.06 -23.65 35.11
C LEU A 404 22.94 -24.11 36.28
N GLN A 405 22.70 -25.30 36.83
CA GLN A 405 23.55 -25.88 37.88
C GLN A 405 24.99 -26.11 37.40
N THR A 406 25.16 -26.61 36.17
CA THR A 406 26.49 -26.81 35.57
C THR A 406 27.22 -25.48 35.41
N LYS A 407 26.55 -24.45 34.87
CA LYS A 407 27.10 -23.11 34.71
C LYS A 407 27.45 -22.48 36.06
N GLN A 408 26.63 -22.69 37.08
CA GLN A 408 26.89 -22.18 38.43
C GLN A 408 28.10 -22.89 39.06
N ALA A 409 28.20 -24.22 38.93
CA ALA A 409 29.35 -24.98 39.41
C ALA A 409 30.65 -24.58 38.70
N GLU A 410 30.58 -24.28 37.40
CA GLU A 410 31.73 -23.79 36.64
C GLU A 410 32.16 -22.39 37.09
N ALA A 411 31.20 -21.49 37.34
CA ALA A 411 31.48 -20.17 37.91
C ALA A 411 32.10 -20.29 39.32
N ASP A 412 31.56 -21.14 40.18
CA ASP A 412 32.09 -21.39 41.52
C ASP A 412 33.51 -21.96 41.48
N LYS A 413 33.78 -22.88 40.54
CA LYS A 413 35.12 -23.40 40.29
C LYS A 413 36.09 -22.29 39.88
N GLN A 414 35.69 -21.39 38.97
CA GLN A 414 36.53 -20.26 38.54
C GLN A 414 36.82 -19.32 39.72
N ILE A 415 35.83 -19.00 40.55
CA ILE A 415 36.02 -18.18 41.76
C ILE A 415 36.96 -18.86 42.75
N ALA A 416 36.80 -20.17 42.96
CA ALA A 416 37.66 -20.95 43.85
C ALA A 416 39.11 -20.99 43.33
N GLN A 417 39.30 -21.16 42.02
CA GLN A 417 40.61 -21.13 41.37
C GLN A 417 41.27 -19.75 41.52
N ALA A 418 40.53 -18.66 41.26
CA ALA A 418 41.04 -17.30 41.43
C ALA A 418 41.45 -17.01 42.88
N LYS A 419 40.64 -17.40 43.88
CA LYS A 419 40.99 -17.26 45.30
C LYS A 419 42.21 -18.11 45.69
N ALA A 420 42.36 -19.30 45.11
CA ALA A 420 43.53 -20.15 45.35
C ALA A 420 44.81 -19.52 44.76
N GLU A 421 44.70 -18.92 43.58
CA GLU A 421 45.79 -18.20 42.94
C GLU A 421 46.17 -16.92 43.70
N GLU A 422 45.19 -16.14 44.14
CA GLU A 422 45.40 -14.97 45.01
C GLU A 422 46.13 -15.36 46.30
N ARG A 423 45.69 -16.43 46.98
CA ARG A 423 46.35 -16.94 48.19
C ARG A 423 47.79 -17.38 47.92
N ARG A 424 48.05 -18.04 46.78
CA ARG A 424 49.41 -18.44 46.39
C ARG A 424 50.30 -17.23 46.12
N ALA A 425 49.76 -16.22 45.42
CA ALA A 425 50.47 -14.98 45.15
C ALA A 425 50.80 -14.23 46.46
N MET A 426 49.83 -14.12 47.37
CA MET A 426 50.01 -13.51 48.70
C MET A 426 51.03 -14.26 49.56
N ALA A 427 50.98 -15.60 49.58
CA ALA A 427 51.96 -16.41 50.31
C ALA A 427 53.38 -16.21 49.76
N THR A 428 53.52 -16.17 48.43
CA THR A 428 54.81 -15.91 47.76
C THR A 428 55.31 -14.50 48.06
N ALA A 429 54.44 -13.49 47.98
CA ALA A 429 54.77 -12.11 48.34
C ALA A 429 55.21 -12.01 49.81
N ARG A 430 54.49 -12.67 50.71
CA ARG A 430 54.84 -12.71 52.14
C ARG A 430 56.18 -13.41 52.39
N GLU A 431 56.46 -14.48 51.67
CA GLU A 431 57.78 -15.14 51.74
C GLU A 431 58.90 -14.19 51.30
N GLN A 432 58.70 -13.44 50.20
CA GLN A 432 59.68 -12.44 49.75
C GLN A 432 59.84 -11.28 50.75
N GLU A 433 58.75 -10.78 51.34
CA GLU A 433 58.81 -9.79 52.41
C GLU A 433 59.64 -10.30 53.60
N MET A 434 59.41 -11.53 54.05
CA MET A 434 60.16 -12.13 55.16
C MET A 434 61.63 -12.31 54.80
N ARG A 435 61.95 -12.74 53.58
CA ARG A 435 63.34 -12.82 53.10
C ARG A 435 64.00 -11.44 53.10
N ALA A 436 63.31 -10.41 52.61
CA ALA A 436 63.80 -9.03 52.64
C ALA A 436 64.02 -8.54 54.08
N GLN A 437 63.11 -8.82 55.02
CA GLN A 437 63.28 -8.51 56.44
C GLN A 437 64.48 -9.22 57.05
N VAL A 438 64.71 -10.50 56.72
CA VAL A 438 65.91 -11.23 57.20
C VAL A 438 67.17 -10.55 56.68
N VAL A 439 67.20 -10.11 55.42
CA VAL A 439 68.34 -9.38 54.85
C VAL A 439 68.52 -8.03 55.56
N GLU A 440 67.45 -7.27 55.79
CA GLU A 440 67.49 -6.00 56.52
C GLU A 440 68.01 -6.19 57.96
N MET A 441 67.49 -7.19 58.68
CA MET A 441 67.94 -7.50 60.03
C MET A 441 69.40 -7.97 60.06
N ARG A 442 69.84 -8.76 59.07
CA ARG A 442 71.25 -9.12 58.91
C ARG A 442 72.10 -7.87 58.66
N ALA A 443 71.65 -6.94 57.83
CA ALA A 443 72.37 -5.69 57.60
C ALA A 443 72.52 -4.87 58.89
N LYS A 444 71.48 -4.80 59.73
CA LYS A 444 71.55 -4.15 61.06
C LYS A 444 72.52 -4.85 62.02
N VAL A 445 72.56 -6.19 62.01
CA VAL A 445 73.55 -6.94 62.80
C VAL A 445 74.96 -6.63 62.32
N VAL A 446 75.19 -6.62 61.01
CA VAL A 446 76.50 -6.27 60.44
C VAL A 446 76.88 -4.82 60.75
N GLU A 447 75.93 -3.89 60.74
CA GLU A 447 76.14 -2.50 61.14
C GLU A 447 76.58 -2.40 62.62
N ALA A 448 75.88 -3.08 63.52
CA ALA A 448 76.24 -3.15 64.93
C ALA A 448 77.58 -3.86 65.17
N GLU A 449 77.86 -4.95 64.46
CA GLU A 449 79.15 -5.64 64.51
C GLU A 449 80.29 -4.74 64.01
N ALA A 450 80.04 -3.89 63.00
CA ALA A 450 81.02 -2.93 62.50
C ALA A 450 81.36 -1.83 63.52
N GLU A 451 80.50 -1.57 64.51
CA GLU A 451 80.83 -0.67 65.63
C GLU A 451 81.95 -1.25 66.50
N VAL A 452 82.08 -2.57 66.60
CA VAL A 452 83.11 -3.22 67.44
C VAL A 452 84.53 -2.92 66.90
N PRO A 453 84.86 -3.14 65.62
CA PRO A 453 86.13 -2.70 65.05
C PRO A 453 86.35 -1.19 65.16
N ARG A 454 85.30 -0.36 65.00
CA ARG A 454 85.42 1.10 65.14
C ARG A 454 85.78 1.49 66.58
N ALA A 455 85.13 0.88 67.56
CA ALA A 455 85.43 1.08 68.98
C ALA A 455 86.83 0.59 69.35
N ILE A 456 87.27 -0.56 68.81
CA ILE A 456 88.64 -1.07 68.98
C ILE A 456 89.65 -0.09 68.37
N ALA A 457 89.40 0.41 67.16
CA ALA A 457 90.25 1.39 66.49
C ALA A 457 90.35 2.71 67.29
N GLU A 458 89.23 3.16 67.88
CA GLU A 458 89.21 4.34 68.75
C GLU A 458 89.94 4.09 70.07
N ALA A 459 89.82 2.89 70.66
CA ALA A 459 90.57 2.49 71.85
C ALA A 459 92.08 2.46 71.60
N PHE A 460 92.52 2.06 70.40
CA PHE A 460 93.91 2.16 69.97
C PHE A 460 94.38 3.61 69.82
N ARG A 461 93.57 4.49 69.20
CA ARG A 461 93.93 5.91 69.01
C ARG A 461 93.99 6.67 70.32
N SER A 462 93.09 6.39 71.25
CA SER A 462 93.02 7.00 72.57
C SER A 462 94.04 6.42 73.57
N GLY A 463 94.82 5.42 73.18
CA GLY A 463 95.87 4.81 74.01
C GLY A 463 95.37 3.82 75.06
N ASN A 464 94.10 3.44 75.02
CA ASN A 464 93.47 2.53 75.98
C ASN A 464 93.67 1.03 75.65
N LEU A 465 94.19 0.69 74.47
CA LEU A 465 94.50 -0.68 74.05
C LEU A 465 95.91 -0.76 73.45
N GLY A 466 96.76 -1.66 73.96
CA GLY A 466 98.12 -1.87 73.48
C GLY A 466 98.25 -2.93 72.38
N LEU A 467 99.37 -2.93 71.64
CA LEU A 467 99.64 -3.91 70.56
C LEU A 467 99.63 -5.35 71.08
N MET A 468 100.18 -5.59 72.28
CA MET A 468 100.23 -6.93 72.89
C MET A 468 98.84 -7.43 73.31
N ASP A 469 97.92 -6.54 73.71
CA ASP A 469 96.55 -6.91 74.10
C ASP A 469 95.71 -7.33 72.89
N TYR A 470 95.90 -6.68 71.74
CA TYR A 470 95.25 -7.09 70.50
C TYR A 470 95.72 -8.44 69.98
N TYR A 471 97.02 -8.73 70.06
CA TYR A 471 97.53 -10.07 69.73
C TYR A 471 96.95 -11.15 70.65
N ARG A 472 96.79 -10.87 71.96
CA ARG A 472 96.10 -11.80 72.86
C ARG A 472 94.64 -12.01 72.48
N LEU A 473 93.90 -10.94 72.19
CA LEU A 473 92.50 -11.02 71.78
C LEU A 473 92.36 -11.84 70.49
N ARG A 474 93.23 -11.61 69.50
CA ARG A 474 93.25 -12.36 68.24
C ARG A 474 93.61 -13.84 68.45
N ASN A 475 94.52 -14.15 69.36
CA ASN A 475 94.86 -15.53 69.70
C ASN A 475 93.67 -16.24 70.37
N ILE A 476 92.99 -15.59 71.31
CA ILE A 476 91.78 -16.15 71.95
C ILE A 476 90.66 -16.38 70.92
N GLN A 477 90.44 -15.44 70.00
CA GLN A 477 89.48 -15.61 68.89
C GLN A 477 89.87 -16.78 67.98
N SER A 478 91.16 -16.92 67.66
CA SER A 478 91.67 -18.02 66.82
C SER A 478 91.51 -19.38 67.51
N ASP A 479 91.78 -19.46 68.81
CA ASP A 479 91.54 -20.66 69.63
C ASP A 479 90.04 -20.99 69.70
N THR A 480 89.19 -19.97 69.84
CA THR A 480 87.72 -20.14 69.86
C THR A 480 87.22 -20.63 68.50
N SER A 481 87.73 -20.07 67.41
CA SER A 481 87.41 -20.48 66.03
C SER A 481 87.86 -21.91 65.73
N MET A 482 89.07 -22.31 66.17
CA MET A 482 89.51 -23.70 66.09
C MET A 482 88.59 -24.62 66.90
N ARG A 483 88.21 -24.26 68.13
CA ARG A 483 87.29 -25.05 68.95
C ARG A 483 85.90 -25.18 68.33
N GLN A 484 85.35 -24.10 67.75
CA GLN A 484 84.08 -24.15 67.01
C GLN A 484 84.20 -25.06 65.78
N SER A 485 85.27 -24.93 64.99
CA SER A 485 85.49 -25.77 63.81
C SER A 485 85.58 -27.26 64.16
N ILE A 486 86.23 -27.60 65.29
CA ILE A 486 86.30 -28.98 65.80
C ILE A 486 84.91 -29.46 66.27
N SER A 487 84.15 -28.61 66.96
CA SER A 487 82.77 -28.90 67.41
C SER A 487 81.82 -29.13 66.24
N ASP A 488 81.94 -28.35 65.16
CA ASP A 488 81.12 -28.48 63.96
C ASP A 488 81.50 -29.71 63.11
N MET A 489 82.78 -30.09 63.06
CA MET A 489 83.20 -31.40 62.50
C MET A 489 82.57 -32.59 63.28
N GLY A 490 82.45 -32.47 64.60
CA GLY A 490 81.75 -33.48 65.42
C GLY A 490 80.22 -33.53 65.22
N LYS A 491 79.62 -32.52 64.57
CA LYS A 491 78.19 -32.49 64.23
C LYS A 491 77.90 -32.96 62.81
N SER A 492 78.83 -32.81 61.87
CA SER A 492 78.68 -33.34 60.50
C SER A 492 78.67 -34.87 60.48
N ASP A 493 79.44 -35.53 61.35
CA ASP A 493 79.46 -37.00 61.46
C ASP A 493 78.15 -37.60 62.01
N LYS A 494 77.24 -36.79 62.58
CA LYS A 494 75.92 -37.21 63.05
C LYS A 494 74.78 -36.97 62.06
N LYS A 495 75.07 -36.48 60.85
CA LYS A 495 74.05 -36.23 59.82
C LYS A 495 73.95 -37.31 58.74
N ASP A 496 74.86 -38.29 58.76
CA ASP A 496 74.89 -39.43 57.83
C ASP A 496 74.58 -40.79 58.50
N GLU A 497 73.99 -40.77 59.70
CA GLU A 497 73.09 -41.83 60.24
C GLU A 497 71.66 -41.30 60.26
#